data_AF-A0A2A7H144-F1
#
_entry.id   AF-A0A2A7H144-F1
#
_cell.length_a   1.000
_cell.length_b   1.000
_cell.length_c   1.000
_cell.angle_alpha   90.00
_cell.angle_beta   90.00
_cell.angle_gamma   90.00
#
_symmetry.space_group_name_H-M   'P 1'
#
loop_
_entity.id
_entity.type
_entity.pdbx_description
1 polymer ?
#
loop_
_entity_poly.entity_id
_entity_poly.type
_entity_poly.pdbx_seq_one_letter_code
_entity_poly.pdbx_strand_id
1 'polypeptide(L)' 'MTLITRMKEYRVKLNMSQGDLANKVGVRRETIGNLENGKYNPSLKLAYDIAKVLKAPIEVLFWFED' A
#
# COMPACT_ATOMS: atom_id res chain seq x y z
N MET A 1 -17.58 -1.61 -7.01
CA MET A 1 -16.12 -1.74 -7.18
C MET A 1 -15.35 -0.75 -6.32
N THR A 2 -15.18 -1.09 -5.05
CA THR A 2 -14.36 -0.35 -4.09
C THR A 2 -13.00 -1.04 -3.96
N LEU A 3 -11.89 -0.28 -3.96
CA LEU A 3 -10.56 -0.83 -3.71
C LEU A 3 -10.41 -1.12 -2.20
N ILE A 4 -10.13 -2.37 -1.87
CA ILE A 4 -9.80 -2.83 -0.52
C ILE A 4 -8.30 -3.08 -0.44
N THR A 5 -7.70 -2.81 0.72
CA THR A 5 -6.27 -3.02 0.94
C THR A 5 -5.90 -3.58 2.31
N ARG A 6 -4.84 -4.39 2.35
CA ARG A 6 -4.17 -4.86 3.59
C ARG A 6 -2.82 -4.21 3.83
N MET A 7 -2.50 -3.12 3.12
CA MET A 7 -1.21 -2.42 3.26
C MET A 7 -0.82 -2.15 4.73
N LYS A 8 -1.76 -1.63 5.53
CA LYS A 8 -1.51 -1.28 6.94
C LYS A 8 -1.10 -2.50 7.76
N GLU A 9 -1.76 -3.63 7.57
CA GLU A 9 -1.47 -4.88 8.28
C GLU A 9 -0.03 -5.33 8.02
N TYR A 10 0.36 -5.41 6.75
CA TYR A 10 1.70 -5.85 6.34
C TYR A 10 2.79 -4.85 6.76
N ARG A 11 2.50 -3.55 6.64
CA ARG A 11 3.41 -2.50 7.09
C ARG A 11 3.70 -2.59 8.58
N VAL A 12 2.67 -2.79 9.40
CA VAL A 12 2.82 -2.94 10.86
C VAL A 12 3.52 -4.25 11.22
N LYS A 13 3.25 -5.36 10.53
CA LYS A 13 3.99 -6.63 10.69
C LYS A 13 5.51 -6.47 10.46
N LEU A 14 5.91 -5.49 9.65
CA LEU A 14 7.30 -5.14 9.39
C LEU A 14 7.85 -4.01 10.27
N ASN A 15 7.11 -3.59 11.32
CA ASN A 15 7.45 -2.49 12.21
C ASN A 15 7.73 -1.15 11.48
N MET A 16 7.05 -0.91 10.36
CA MET A 16 7.23 0.30 9.57
C MET A 16 6.13 1.33 9.88
N SER A 17 6.50 2.61 9.97
CA SER A 17 5.54 3.72 9.90
C SER A 17 5.11 3.99 8.46
N GLN A 18 4.03 4.76 8.27
CA GLN A 18 3.64 5.21 6.92
C GLN A 18 4.75 6.02 6.25
N GLY A 19 5.54 6.76 7.03
CA GLY A 19 6.69 7.52 6.53
C GLY A 19 7.78 6.60 6.00
N ASP A 20 8.06 5.50 6.70
CA ASP A 20 9.07 4.52 6.28
C ASP A 20 8.71 3.87 4.96
N LEU A 21 7.44 3.48 4.79
CA LEU A 21 6.96 2.93 3.53
C LEU A 21 7.02 3.97 2.41
N ALA A 22 6.59 5.20 2.70
CA ALA A 22 6.61 6.30 1.74
C ALA A 22 8.02 6.59 1.23
N ASN A 23 9.00 6.66 2.14
CA ASN A 23 10.41 6.86 1.81
C ASN A 23 10.96 5.73 0.93
N LYS A 24 10.60 4.47 1.22
CA LYS A 24 11.07 3.31 0.44
C LYS A 24 10.51 3.25 -0.98
N VAL A 25 9.31 3.76 -1.21
CA VAL A 25 8.66 3.76 -2.54
C VAL A 25 8.69 5.13 -3.23
N GLY A 26 9.36 6.11 -2.63
CA GLY A 26 9.58 7.43 -3.25
C GLY A 26 8.33 8.30 -3.35
N VAL A 27 7.42 8.23 -2.37
CA VAL A 27 6.18 9.03 -2.34
C VAL A 27 6.05 9.83 -1.04
N ARG A 28 5.04 10.70 -0.96
CA ARG A 28 4.74 11.44 0.28
C ARG A 28 4.06 10.51 1.29
N ARG A 29 4.25 10.74 2.59
CA ARG A 29 3.56 9.98 3.66
C ARG A 29 2.04 9.97 3.46
N GLU A 30 1.47 11.09 3.04
CA GLU A 30 0.03 11.22 2.77
C GLU A 30 -0.43 10.27 1.65
N THR A 31 0.40 10.03 0.63
CA THR A 31 0.13 9.07 -0.45
C THR A 31 -0.16 7.68 0.11
N ILE A 32 0.67 7.22 1.06
CA ILE A 32 0.47 5.94 1.77
C ILE A 32 -0.78 5.99 2.65
N GLY A 33 -0.98 7.08 3.39
CA GLY A 33 -2.17 7.23 4.24
C GLY A 33 -3.47 7.20 3.45
N ASN A 34 -3.53 7.85 2.29
CA ASN A 34 -4.69 7.85 1.42
C ASN A 34 -4.93 6.47 0.79
N LEU A 35 -3.88 5.72 0.43
CA LEU A 35 -4.01 4.33 -0.04
C LEU A 35 -4.52 3.39 1.05
N GLU A 36 -3.98 3.47 2.26
CA GLU A 36 -4.44 2.65 3.39
C GLU A 36 -5.92 2.89 3.75
N ASN A 37 -6.46 4.05 3.39
CA ASN A 37 -7.86 4.41 3.56
C ASN A 37 -8.71 4.19 2.28
N GLY A 38 -8.15 3.55 1.25
CA GLY A 38 -8.88 3.23 0.01
C GLY A 38 -9.33 4.45 -0.81
N LYS A 39 -8.72 5.62 -0.61
CA LYS A 39 -9.19 6.87 -1.24
C LYS A 39 -8.95 6.96 -2.74
N TYR A 40 -8.00 6.20 -3.29
CA TYR A 40 -7.75 6.14 -4.72
C TYR A 40 -7.00 4.87 -5.10
N ASN A 41 -7.03 4.54 -6.40
CA ASN A 41 -6.33 3.40 -6.96
C ASN A 41 -4.87 3.74 -7.27
N PRO A 42 -3.88 2.99 -6.74
CA PRO A 42 -2.49 3.21 -7.08
C PRO A 42 -2.24 2.88 -8.55
N SER A 43 -1.22 3.48 -9.15
CA SER A 43 -0.70 2.99 -10.43
C SER A 43 -0.11 1.59 -10.25
N LEU A 44 -0.05 0.81 -11.33
CA LEU A 44 0.55 -0.53 -11.29
C LEU A 44 2.00 -0.50 -10.77
N LYS A 45 2.77 0.53 -11.15
CA LYS A 45 4.14 0.72 -10.67
C LYS A 45 4.21 0.92 -9.16
N LEU A 46 3.35 1.78 -8.61
CA LEU A 46 3.32 2.05 -7.17
C LEU A 46 2.84 0.80 -6.39
N ALA A 47 1.81 0.10 -6.88
CA ALA A 47 1.34 -1.14 -6.30
C ALA A 47 2.46 -2.21 -6.26
N TYR A 48 3.23 -2.33 -7.35
CA TYR A 48 4.37 -3.23 -7.45
C TYR A 48 5.49 -2.88 -6.46
N ASP A 49 5.85 -1.60 -6.34
CA ASP A 49 6.90 -1.16 -5.42
C ASP A 49 6.49 -1.40 -3.95
N ILE A 50 5.23 -1.10 -3.62
CA ILE A 50 4.66 -1.38 -2.29
C ILE A 50 4.69 -2.88 -2.02
N ALA A 51 4.27 -3.73 -2.97
CA ALA A 51 4.28 -5.18 -2.85
C ALA A 51 5.69 -5.72 -2.56
N LYS A 52 6.71 -5.21 -3.25
CA LYS A 52 8.10 -5.57 -2.97
C LYS A 52 8.56 -5.18 -1.57
N VAL A 53 8.25 -3.97 -1.12
CA VAL A 53 8.64 -3.49 0.21
C VAL A 53 7.93 -4.26 1.32
N LEU A 54 6.64 -4.54 1.13
CA LEU A 54 5.79 -5.25 2.09
C LEU A 54 5.95 -6.78 2.03
N LYS A 55 6.77 -7.29 1.11
CA LYS A 55 7.07 -8.72 0.91
C LYS A 55 5.79 -9.56 0.74
N ALA A 56 4.85 -9.04 -0.04
CA ALA A 56 3.57 -9.69 -0.30
C ALA A 56 3.15 -9.50 -1.76
N PRO A 57 2.43 -10.47 -2.36
CA PRO A 57 1.88 -10.31 -3.70
C PRO A 57 0.87 -9.15 -3.79
N ILE A 58 0.73 -8.56 -4.98
CA ILE A 58 -0.17 -7.41 -5.20
C ILE A 58 -1.62 -7.80 -4.89
N GLU A 59 -2.03 -8.98 -5.34
CA GLU A 59 -3.36 -9.56 -5.17
C GLU A 59 -3.75 -9.82 -3.71
N VAL A 60 -2.76 -9.95 -2.81
CA VAL A 60 -2.99 -10.07 -1.36
C VAL A 60 -3.12 -8.70 -0.70
N LEU A 61 -2.44 -7.70 -1.27
CA LEU A 61 -2.43 -6.34 -0.73
C LEU A 61 -3.58 -5.48 -1.24
N PHE A 62 -4.11 -5.76 -2.44
CA PHE A 62 -5.09 -4.94 -3.13
C PHE A 62 -6.07 -5.83 -3.91
N TRP A 63 -7.37 -5.60 -3.73
CA TRP A 63 -8.42 -6.24 -4.52
C TRP A 63 -9.65 -5.33 -4.60
N PHE A 64 -10.54 -5.60 -5.55
CA PHE A 64 -11.81 -4.89 -5.68
C PHE A 64 -12.95 -5.77 -5.18
N GLU A 65 -13.84 -5.18 -4.39
CA GLU A 65 -15.14 -5.76 -4.04
C GLU A 65 -16.26 -4.97 -4.73
N ASP A 66 -17.32 -5.66 -5.14
CA ASP A 66 -18.46 -5.04 -5.82
C ASP A 66 -19.26 -4.11 -4.90
#